data_AF-A0A3S0DAB5-F1
#
_entry.id   AF-A0A3S0DAB5-F1
#
_cell.length_a   1.000
_cell.length_b   1.000
_cell.length_c   1.000
_cell.angle_alpha   90.00
_cell.angle_beta   90.00
_cell.angle_gamma   90.00
#
_symmetry.space_group_name_H-M   'P 1'
#
loop_
_entity.id
_entity.type
_entity.pdbx_description
1 polymer ?
#
loop_
_entity_poly.entity_id
_entity_poly.type
_entity_poly.pdbx_seq_one_letter_code
_entity_poly.pdbx_strand_id
1 'polypeptide(L)'
;MSTMISLALNWIGRFPGAKLPVAHGLRLCLVWLAAVVFALSTLVGLCTVPCSADINADLLDPKLEEQYDWAMYMDVHDMKNVLNYPTSKLHPLTNLRVIYRPLARGLRAADYKKARVYEEFWYREEMPIGLKRNEQLQIESYKFGIIFVQPRDGENDHTYAIANALVRILVDLWIHDIVAGYVVVPRDKFDQMAGALSRYGFFPGMRVAQGAQLSIHLRSYPAGRDEIYFFQKGY
;
A
#
# COMPACT_ATOMS: atom_id res chain seq x y z
N MET A 1 25.44 24.88 7.08
CA MET A 1 26.67 24.08 7.33
C MET A 1 27.89 24.91 7.76
N SER A 2 28.01 26.19 7.40
CA SER A 2 29.17 27.03 7.79
C SER A 2 29.25 27.37 9.30
N THR A 3 28.12 27.38 10.01
CA THR A 3 28.06 27.78 11.44
C THR A 3 28.49 26.70 12.44
N MET A 4 28.51 25.41 12.07
CA MET A 4 28.97 24.36 13.00
C MET A 4 30.50 24.27 13.12
N ILE A 5 31.25 24.71 12.11
CA ILE A 5 32.72 24.65 12.12
C ILE A 5 33.30 25.71 13.09
N SER A 6 32.61 26.84 13.26
CA SER A 6 33.07 27.94 14.12
C SER A 6 32.99 27.64 15.62
N LEU A 7 32.12 26.72 16.06
CA LEU A 7 32.01 26.33 17.47
C LEU A 7 33.06 25.30 17.89
N ALA A 8 33.49 24.43 16.97
CA ALA A 8 34.52 23.44 17.23
C ALA A 8 35.90 24.07 17.44
N LEU A 9 36.22 25.16 16.73
CA LEU A 9 37.50 25.87 16.86
C LEU A 9 37.63 26.67 18.16
N ASN A 10 36.53 27.14 18.74
CA ASN A 10 36.57 27.97 19.95
C ASN A 10 36.77 27.17 21.25
N TRP A 11 36.60 25.84 21.20
CA TRP A 11 36.75 24.96 22.37
C TRP A 11 38.21 24.54 22.63
N ILE A 12 39.08 24.62 21.60
CA ILE A 12 40.49 24.17 21.69
C ILE A 12 41.36 25.19 22.44
N GLY A 13 40.94 26.46 22.55
CA GLY A 13 41.72 27.53 23.16
C GLY A 13 41.71 27.60 24.70
N ARG A 14 40.99 26.71 25.42
CA ARG A 14 40.72 26.87 26.86
C ARG A 14 41.51 25.95 27.81
N PHE A 15 42.51 25.20 27.33
CA PHE A 15 43.37 24.36 28.19
C PHE A 15 44.79 24.91 28.31
N PRO A 16 45.09 25.77 29.30
CA PRO A 16 46.44 26.23 29.55
C PRO A 16 47.21 25.19 30.38
N GLY A 17 48.35 24.71 29.86
CA GLY A 17 49.47 24.29 30.71
C GLY A 17 49.79 22.80 30.87
N ALA A 18 49.17 21.86 30.14
CA ALA A 18 49.58 20.46 30.17
C ALA A 18 50.52 20.13 28.99
N LYS A 19 51.84 20.04 29.23
CA LYS A 19 52.80 19.45 28.28
C LYS A 19 52.59 17.94 28.21
N LEU A 20 51.57 17.51 27.47
CA LEU A 20 51.39 16.10 27.14
C LEU A 20 52.34 15.72 25.98
N PRO A 21 52.98 14.54 26.03
CA PRO A 21 53.84 14.08 24.95
C PRO A 21 53.04 13.97 23.65
N VAL A 22 53.51 14.66 22.61
CA VAL A 22 52.83 14.87 21.31
C VAL A 22 52.36 13.55 20.66
N ALA A 23 53.03 12.44 20.95
CA ALA A 23 52.70 11.12 20.41
C ALA A 23 51.41 10.50 21.01
N HIS A 24 50.99 10.89 22.23
CA HIS A 24 49.78 10.34 22.85
C HIS A 24 48.50 11.11 22.48
N GLY A 25 48.60 12.41 22.18
CA GLY A 25 47.44 13.22 21.76
C GLY A 25 46.83 12.77 20.43
N LEU A 26 47.67 12.37 19.47
CA LEU A 26 47.21 11.93 18.14
C LEU A 26 46.37 10.64 18.22
N ARG A 27 46.78 9.70 19.09
CA ARG A 27 46.05 8.43 19.29
C ARG A 27 44.67 8.66 19.91
N LEU A 28 44.56 9.56 20.88
CA LEU A 28 43.27 9.90 21.49
C LEU A 28 42.32 10.56 20.47
N CYS A 29 42.84 11.47 19.65
CA CYS A 29 42.04 12.17 18.64
C CYS A 29 41.46 11.22 17.58
N LEU A 30 42.27 10.26 17.10
CA LEU A 30 41.81 9.25 16.13
C LEU A 30 40.73 8.32 16.71
N VAL A 31 40.86 7.93 17.99
CA VAL A 31 39.84 7.09 18.66
C VAL A 31 38.51 7.84 18.78
N TRP A 32 38.53 9.12 19.14
CA TRP A 32 37.32 9.95 19.21
C TRP A 32 36.67 10.15 17.85
N LEU A 33 37.47 10.42 16.80
CA LEU A 33 36.94 10.61 15.46
C LEU A 33 36.30 9.32 14.92
N ALA A 34 36.92 8.17 15.16
CA ALA A 34 36.36 6.87 14.80
C ALA A 34 35.06 6.58 15.55
N ALA A 35 34.97 6.88 16.84
CA ALA A 35 33.76 6.71 17.63
C ALA A 35 32.60 7.60 17.14
N VAL A 36 32.90 8.85 16.76
CA VAL A 36 31.91 9.78 16.20
C VAL A 36 31.41 9.32 14.83
N VAL A 37 32.31 8.87 13.94
CA VAL A 37 31.93 8.33 12.63
C VAL A 37 31.09 7.07 12.79
N PHE A 38 31.44 6.18 13.72
CA PHE A 38 30.66 4.98 14.01
C PHE A 38 29.25 5.34 14.51
N ALA A 39 29.14 6.25 15.48
CA ALA A 39 27.85 6.70 16.00
C ALA A 39 26.97 7.39 14.95
N LEU A 40 27.56 8.18 14.04
CA LEU A 40 26.85 8.79 12.92
C LEU A 40 26.38 7.74 11.90
N SER A 41 27.22 6.75 11.59
CA SER A 41 26.85 5.68 10.66
C SER A 41 25.72 4.80 11.21
N THR A 42 25.70 4.50 12.51
CA THR A 42 24.62 3.75 13.14
C THR A 42 23.32 4.55 13.19
N LEU A 43 23.40 5.88 13.41
CA LEU A 43 22.22 6.75 13.40
C LEU A 43 21.56 6.83 12.02
N VAL A 44 22.37 6.96 10.95
CA VAL A 44 21.85 6.99 9.57
C VAL A 44 21.24 5.63 9.19
N GLY A 45 21.84 4.51 9.60
CA GLY A 45 21.28 3.17 9.35
C GLY A 45 19.94 2.92 10.06
N LEU A 46 19.73 3.48 11.24
CA LEU A 46 18.45 3.42 11.97
C LEU A 46 17.36 4.27 11.30
N CYS A 47 17.72 5.37 10.63
CA CYS A 47 16.77 6.21 9.89
C CYS A 47 16.36 5.65 8.52
N THR A 48 17.03 4.62 8.02
CA THR A 48 16.69 3.99 6.73
C THR A 48 15.78 2.77 6.86
N VAL A 49 15.27 2.44 8.06
CA VAL A 49 14.24 1.41 8.16
C VAL A 49 13.03 1.93 7.39
N PRO A 50 12.63 1.31 6.26
CA PRO A 50 11.40 1.68 5.62
C PRO A 50 10.31 1.37 6.63
N CYS A 51 9.78 2.42 7.26
CA CYS A 51 8.59 2.31 8.07
C CYS A 51 7.48 1.95 7.08
N SER A 52 7.26 0.66 6.89
CA SER A 52 6.06 0.16 6.24
C SER A 52 4.94 0.56 7.18
N ALA A 53 4.34 1.72 6.92
CA ALA A 53 3.15 2.13 7.62
C ALA A 53 2.07 1.15 7.20
N ASP A 54 1.71 0.23 8.09
CA ASP A 54 0.58 -0.66 7.89
C ASP A 54 -0.67 0.20 7.69
N ILE A 55 -1.17 0.22 6.44
CA ILE A 55 -2.44 0.85 6.09
C ILE A 55 -3.55 -0.05 6.64
N ASN A 56 -3.82 0.08 7.94
CA ASN A 56 -4.96 -0.57 8.54
C ASN A 56 -6.23 0.15 8.06
N ALA A 57 -7.22 -0.61 7.59
CA ALA A 57 -8.51 -0.07 7.11
C ALA A 57 -9.21 0.83 8.15
N ASP A 58 -8.90 0.65 9.43
CA ASP A 58 -9.40 1.49 10.53
C ASP A 58 -8.55 2.76 10.75
N LEU A 59 -7.28 2.78 10.33
CA LEU A 59 -6.38 3.93 10.46
C LEU A 59 -6.60 4.90 9.29
N LEU A 60 -7.17 6.06 9.61
CA LEU A 60 -7.42 7.13 8.66
C LEU A 60 -6.12 7.88 8.35
N ASP A 61 -5.75 7.98 7.07
CA ASP A 61 -4.89 9.05 6.61
C ASP A 61 -5.77 10.28 6.34
N PRO A 62 -5.61 11.39 7.10
CA PRO A 62 -6.39 12.61 6.90
C PRO A 62 -6.37 13.11 5.45
N LYS A 63 -5.26 12.88 4.73
CA LYS A 63 -5.15 13.29 3.33
C LYS A 63 -6.08 12.52 2.41
N LEU A 64 -6.37 11.26 2.72
CA LEU A 64 -7.33 10.46 1.96
C LEU A 64 -8.75 10.95 2.21
N GLU A 65 -9.07 11.32 3.46
CA GLU A 65 -10.39 11.85 3.81
C GLU A 65 -10.70 13.18 3.13
N GLU A 66 -9.69 14.00 2.88
CA GLU A 66 -9.84 15.27 2.15
C GLU A 66 -10.05 15.08 0.63
N GLN A 67 -9.55 13.98 0.07
CA GLN A 67 -9.50 13.78 -1.38
C GLN A 67 -10.61 12.87 -1.92
N TYR A 68 -11.11 11.93 -1.13
CA TYR A 68 -12.02 10.89 -1.61
C TYR A 68 -13.32 10.87 -0.80
N ASP A 69 -14.42 10.49 -1.46
CA ASP A 69 -15.74 10.34 -0.82
C ASP A 69 -15.88 8.96 -0.12
N TRP A 70 -15.17 7.96 -0.63
CA TRP A 70 -15.19 6.59 -0.10
C TRP A 70 -13.86 5.88 -0.36
N ALA A 71 -13.60 4.83 0.44
CA ALA A 71 -12.50 3.91 0.23
C ALA A 71 -12.98 2.46 0.32
N MET A 72 -12.37 1.59 -0.47
CA MET A 72 -12.45 0.14 -0.29
C MET A 72 -11.08 -0.43 -0.01
N TYR A 73 -11.01 -1.44 0.84
CA TYR A 73 -9.78 -2.17 1.17
C TYR A 73 -9.96 -3.63 0.79
N MET A 74 -9.03 -4.16 0.01
CA MET A 74 -8.97 -5.57 -0.34
C MET A 74 -7.98 -6.25 0.59
N ASP A 75 -8.50 -7.11 1.44
CA ASP A 75 -7.78 -7.80 2.47
C ASP A 75 -7.83 -9.32 2.21
N VAL A 76 -6.67 -9.97 2.13
CA VAL A 76 -6.55 -11.37 1.73
C VAL A 76 -6.04 -12.20 2.89
N HIS A 77 -6.66 -13.35 3.14
CA HIS A 77 -6.37 -14.24 4.26
C HIS A 77 -6.24 -15.69 3.79
N ASP A 78 -5.12 -16.35 4.13
CA ASP A 78 -4.93 -17.80 3.92
C ASP A 78 -5.60 -18.56 5.07
N MET A 79 -6.58 -19.38 4.76
CA MET A 79 -7.36 -20.13 5.73
C MET A 79 -6.71 -21.50 6.00
N LYS A 80 -5.50 -21.49 6.60
CA LYS A 80 -4.65 -22.69 6.81
C LYS A 80 -5.35 -23.86 7.54
N ASN A 81 -6.26 -23.55 8.46
CA ASN A 81 -6.90 -24.55 9.31
C ASN A 81 -8.35 -24.90 8.88
N VAL A 82 -8.78 -24.42 7.72
CA VAL A 82 -10.16 -24.61 7.24
C VAL A 82 -10.18 -25.67 6.14
N LEU A 83 -11.12 -26.61 6.25
CA LEU A 83 -11.31 -27.72 5.31
C LEU A 83 -10.04 -28.57 5.10
N ASN A 84 -9.18 -28.67 6.12
CA ASN A 84 -7.95 -29.44 6.08
C ASN A 84 -8.21 -30.89 6.54
N TYR A 85 -8.77 -31.71 5.65
CA TYR A 85 -8.92 -33.16 5.83
C TYR A 85 -8.30 -33.90 4.63
N PRO A 86 -7.81 -35.15 4.78
CA PRO A 86 -6.97 -35.82 3.76
C PRO A 86 -7.55 -35.93 2.35
N THR A 87 -8.88 -35.91 2.22
CA THR A 87 -9.60 -36.02 0.94
C THR A 87 -10.12 -34.68 0.43
N SER A 88 -9.83 -33.57 1.10
CA SER A 88 -10.32 -32.25 0.74
C SER A 88 -9.66 -31.75 -0.53
N LYS A 89 -10.47 -31.46 -1.53
CA LYS A 89 -10.05 -30.77 -2.76
C LYS A 89 -10.21 -29.25 -2.66
N LEU A 90 -10.56 -28.73 -1.49
CA LEU A 90 -10.82 -27.29 -1.27
C LEU A 90 -9.68 -26.60 -0.49
N HIS A 91 -8.71 -27.36 -0.01
CA HIS A 91 -7.50 -26.85 0.65
C HIS A 91 -6.33 -26.80 -0.34
N PRO A 92 -5.47 -25.74 -0.34
CA PRO A 92 -5.52 -24.54 0.48
C PRO A 92 -6.64 -23.57 0.05
N LEU A 93 -7.21 -22.86 1.02
CA LEU A 93 -8.31 -21.93 0.81
C LEU A 93 -7.87 -20.49 1.10
N THR A 94 -8.16 -19.59 0.18
CA THR A 94 -7.94 -18.14 0.32
C THR A 94 -9.28 -17.44 0.47
N ASN A 95 -9.40 -16.59 1.49
CA ASN A 95 -10.53 -15.68 1.69
C ASN A 95 -10.06 -14.25 1.35
N LEU A 96 -10.73 -13.59 0.41
CA LEU A 96 -10.51 -12.18 0.09
C LEU A 96 -11.75 -11.38 0.53
N ARG A 97 -11.54 -10.41 1.41
CA ARG A 97 -12.57 -9.54 1.95
C ARG A 97 -12.43 -8.15 1.33
N VAL A 98 -13.53 -7.61 0.83
CA VAL A 98 -13.61 -6.22 0.39
C VAL A 98 -14.32 -5.44 1.48
N ILE A 99 -13.59 -4.54 2.11
CA ILE A 99 -14.07 -3.71 3.23
C ILE A 99 -14.38 -2.32 2.66
N TYR A 100 -15.62 -1.87 2.79
CA TYR A 100 -16.05 -0.55 2.37
C TYR A 100 -16.06 0.42 3.56
N ARG A 101 -15.64 1.66 3.31
CA ARG A 101 -15.67 2.76 4.28
C ARG A 101 -16.07 4.07 3.60
N PRO A 102 -17.12 4.76 4.06
CA PRO A 102 -17.39 6.13 3.64
C PRO A 102 -16.41 7.10 4.31
N LEU A 103 -16.01 8.16 3.61
CA LEU A 103 -15.05 9.17 4.10
C LEU A 103 -15.71 10.52 4.34
N ALA A 104 -15.04 11.36 5.14
CA ALA A 104 -15.52 12.65 5.66
C ALA A 104 -16.06 13.61 4.60
N ARG A 105 -15.41 13.67 3.43
CA ARG A 105 -15.75 14.62 2.36
C ARG A 105 -17.22 14.56 1.93
N GLY A 106 -17.92 13.46 2.20
CA GLY A 106 -19.32 13.26 1.87
C GLY A 106 -20.31 13.25 3.04
N LEU A 107 -19.89 13.37 4.32
CA LEU A 107 -20.77 13.13 5.46
C LEU A 107 -20.61 14.17 6.59
N ARG A 108 -21.70 14.43 7.32
CA ARG A 108 -21.63 15.16 8.58
C ARG A 108 -20.89 14.29 9.61
N ALA A 109 -20.12 14.92 10.50
CA ALA A 109 -19.26 14.21 11.46
C ALA A 109 -19.98 13.21 12.39
N ALA A 110 -21.30 13.23 12.46
CA ALA A 110 -22.10 12.26 13.22
C ALA A 110 -22.38 10.95 12.45
N ASP A 111 -22.20 10.93 11.13
CA ASP A 111 -22.58 9.83 10.24
C ASP A 111 -21.38 9.00 9.76
N TYR A 112 -20.19 9.13 10.37
CA TYR A 112 -19.04 8.27 10.08
C TYR A 112 -19.40 6.81 10.38
N LYS A 113 -19.88 6.10 9.35
CA LYS A 113 -20.11 4.67 9.46
C LYS A 113 -18.76 3.99 9.57
N LYS A 114 -18.67 3.07 10.53
CA LYS A 114 -17.51 2.18 10.68
C LYS A 114 -17.28 1.43 9.37
N ALA A 115 -16.02 1.06 9.13
CA ALA A 115 -15.67 0.16 8.04
C ALA A 115 -16.54 -1.11 8.14
N ARG A 116 -17.08 -1.55 7.00
CA ARG A 116 -17.99 -2.70 6.92
C ARG A 116 -17.57 -3.62 5.79
N VAL A 117 -17.76 -4.92 5.98
CA VAL A 117 -17.45 -5.89 4.93
C VAL A 117 -18.53 -5.78 3.85
N TYR A 118 -18.12 -5.42 2.64
CA TYR A 118 -19.02 -5.33 1.49
C TYR A 118 -19.25 -6.72 0.89
N GLU A 119 -18.16 -7.37 0.49
CA GLU A 119 -18.16 -8.68 -0.16
C GLU A 119 -17.01 -9.54 0.34
N GLU A 120 -17.23 -10.85 0.34
CA GLU A 120 -16.22 -11.87 0.62
C GLU A 120 -16.16 -12.84 -0.55
N PHE A 121 -14.94 -13.13 -0.97
CA PHE A 121 -14.63 -14.05 -2.05
C PHE A 121 -13.81 -15.20 -1.50
N TRP A 122 -14.10 -16.40 -1.98
CA TRP A 122 -13.32 -17.57 -1.66
C TRP A 122 -12.66 -18.09 -2.92
N TYR A 123 -11.36 -18.34 -2.81
CA TYR A 123 -10.54 -18.89 -3.88
C TYR A 123 -9.86 -20.15 -3.40
N ARG A 124 -9.67 -21.08 -4.32
CA ARG A 124 -8.69 -22.14 -4.18
C ARG A 124 -7.62 -21.87 -5.22
N GLU A 125 -6.41 -21.56 -4.75
CA GLU A 125 -5.33 -21.09 -5.61
C GLU A 125 -5.80 -19.84 -6.39
N GLU A 126 -6.02 -19.94 -7.70
CA GLU A 126 -6.51 -18.85 -8.56
C GLU A 126 -8.00 -19.00 -8.94
N MET A 127 -8.65 -20.12 -8.57
CA MET A 127 -10.00 -20.42 -8.98
C MET A 127 -11.03 -19.89 -7.97
N PRO A 128 -11.99 -19.04 -8.39
CA PRO A 128 -13.07 -18.62 -7.51
C PRO A 128 -13.98 -19.80 -7.19
N ILE A 129 -14.18 -20.08 -5.91
CA ILE A 129 -15.04 -21.17 -5.43
C ILE A 129 -16.34 -20.67 -4.81
N GLY A 130 -16.39 -19.41 -4.39
CA GLY A 130 -17.56 -18.87 -3.70
C GLY A 130 -17.52 -17.36 -3.56
N LEU A 131 -18.70 -16.80 -3.28
CA LEU A 131 -18.92 -15.39 -3.02
C LEU A 131 -20.03 -15.23 -1.99
N LYS A 132 -19.85 -14.28 -1.07
CA LYS A 132 -20.90 -13.80 -0.17
C LYS A 132 -20.93 -12.28 -0.20
N ARG A 133 -22.05 -11.74 -0.64
CA ARG A 133 -22.36 -10.31 -0.51
C ARG A 133 -22.98 -10.07 0.85
N ASN A 134 -22.32 -9.28 1.68
CA ASN A 134 -22.81 -8.96 3.03
C ASN A 134 -23.76 -7.76 3.00
N GLU A 135 -23.49 -6.78 2.14
CA GLU A 135 -24.32 -5.58 1.99
C GLU A 135 -24.48 -5.17 0.53
N GLN A 136 -25.54 -4.41 0.22
CA GLN A 136 -25.66 -3.71 -1.06
C GLN A 136 -24.80 -2.44 -1.06
N LEU A 137 -24.31 -2.07 -2.24
CA LEU A 137 -23.48 -0.90 -2.40
C LEU A 137 -24.31 0.38 -2.22
N GLN A 138 -24.21 0.99 -1.05
CA GLN A 138 -24.87 2.25 -0.71
C GLN A 138 -23.91 3.43 -0.91
N ILE A 139 -23.45 3.62 -2.14
CA ILE A 139 -22.64 4.77 -2.55
C ILE A 139 -23.48 5.56 -3.54
N GLU A 140 -23.56 6.88 -3.35
CA GLU A 140 -24.23 7.75 -4.30
C GLU A 140 -23.50 7.74 -5.66
N SER A 141 -24.26 7.81 -6.76
CA SER A 141 -23.68 7.93 -8.09
C SER A 141 -22.78 9.15 -8.21
N TYR A 142 -21.76 9.06 -9.06
CA TYR A 142 -20.75 10.08 -9.33
C TYR A 142 -19.80 10.42 -8.16
N LYS A 143 -19.86 9.67 -7.05
CA LYS A 143 -18.89 9.81 -5.96
C LYS A 143 -17.53 9.21 -6.34
N PHE A 144 -16.47 9.91 -5.97
CA PHE A 144 -15.10 9.57 -6.31
C PHE A 144 -14.42 8.87 -5.15
N GLY A 145 -13.91 7.67 -5.37
CA GLY A 145 -13.23 6.91 -4.31
C GLY A 145 -11.97 6.21 -4.74
N ILE A 146 -11.45 5.40 -3.83
CA ILE A 146 -10.16 4.74 -3.97
C ILE A 146 -10.25 3.30 -3.47
N ILE A 147 -9.53 2.40 -4.14
CA ILE A 147 -9.43 0.99 -3.75
C ILE A 147 -7.98 0.72 -3.34
N PHE A 148 -7.78 0.24 -2.12
CA PHE A 148 -6.48 -0.13 -1.59
C PHE A 148 -6.34 -1.66 -1.54
N VAL A 149 -5.27 -2.18 -2.11
CA VAL A 149 -4.84 -3.56 -1.89
C VAL A 149 -3.89 -3.57 -0.72
N GLN A 150 -4.27 -4.20 0.38
CA GLN A 150 -3.42 -4.22 1.57
C GLN A 150 -2.14 -5.02 1.28
N PRO A 151 -0.95 -4.50 1.68
CA PRO A 151 0.25 -5.31 1.67
C PRO A 151 0.05 -6.50 2.60
N ARG A 152 0.56 -7.65 2.19
CA ARG A 152 0.48 -8.85 3.01
C ARG A 152 1.83 -9.50 3.12
N ASP A 153 2.22 -9.73 4.36
CA ASP A 153 3.35 -10.57 4.69
C ASP A 153 2.93 -12.04 4.56
N GLY A 154 3.45 -12.72 3.56
CA GLY A 154 3.13 -14.13 3.30
C GLY A 154 3.90 -14.69 2.12
N GLU A 155 4.05 -16.02 2.11
CA GLU A 155 4.74 -16.75 1.03
C GLU A 155 3.87 -16.90 -0.23
N ASN A 156 2.54 -16.89 -0.07
CA ASN A 156 1.61 -17.12 -1.17
C ASN A 156 1.31 -15.84 -1.94
N ASP A 157 1.46 -15.89 -3.27
CA ASP A 157 1.05 -14.82 -4.16
C ASP A 157 -0.45 -14.90 -4.46
N HIS A 158 -1.20 -13.89 -4.04
CA HIS A 158 -2.66 -13.80 -4.22
C HIS A 158 -3.07 -12.84 -5.33
N THR A 159 -2.12 -12.40 -6.15
CA THR A 159 -2.33 -11.34 -7.16
C THR A 159 -3.50 -11.65 -8.10
N TYR A 160 -3.66 -12.90 -8.55
CA TYR A 160 -4.76 -13.27 -9.44
C TYR A 160 -6.14 -13.23 -8.77
N ALA A 161 -6.24 -13.69 -7.52
CA ALA A 161 -7.47 -13.59 -6.73
C ALA A 161 -7.87 -12.12 -6.52
N ILE A 162 -6.89 -11.27 -6.21
CA ILE A 162 -7.09 -9.83 -6.05
C ILE A 162 -7.52 -9.20 -7.37
N ALA A 163 -6.85 -9.47 -8.48
CA ALA A 163 -7.21 -8.94 -9.79
C ALA A 163 -8.64 -9.37 -10.20
N ASN A 164 -9.01 -10.63 -9.94
CA ASN A 164 -10.36 -11.14 -10.21
C ASN A 164 -11.43 -10.38 -9.41
N ALA A 165 -11.24 -10.27 -8.10
CA ALA A 165 -12.16 -9.55 -7.23
C ALA A 165 -12.22 -8.07 -7.61
N LEU A 166 -11.08 -7.45 -7.92
CA LEU A 166 -10.99 -6.05 -8.32
C LEU A 166 -11.81 -5.77 -9.58
N VAL A 167 -11.63 -6.56 -10.64
CA VAL A 167 -12.40 -6.40 -11.89
C VAL A 167 -13.89 -6.53 -11.63
N ARG A 168 -14.30 -7.46 -10.77
CA ARG A 168 -15.69 -7.62 -10.39
C ARG A 168 -16.25 -6.42 -9.63
N ILE A 169 -15.51 -5.89 -8.66
CA ILE A 169 -15.89 -4.68 -7.93
C ILE A 169 -15.99 -3.48 -8.88
N LEU A 170 -15.04 -3.33 -9.81
CA LEU A 170 -15.06 -2.23 -10.79
C LEU A 170 -16.27 -2.30 -11.72
N VAL A 171 -16.68 -3.50 -12.16
CA VAL A 171 -17.90 -3.67 -12.95
C VAL A 171 -19.14 -3.28 -12.13
N ASP A 172 -19.19 -3.68 -10.85
CA ASP A 172 -20.31 -3.33 -9.97
C ASP A 172 -20.39 -1.81 -9.73
N LEU A 173 -19.24 -1.16 -9.50
CA LEU A 173 -19.15 0.30 -9.38
C LEU A 173 -19.60 1.00 -10.68
N TRP A 174 -19.16 0.49 -11.83
CA TRP A 174 -19.52 1.06 -13.14
C TRP A 174 -21.02 0.97 -13.44
N ILE A 175 -21.68 -0.15 -13.08
CA ILE A 175 -23.13 -0.33 -13.25
C ILE A 175 -23.94 0.69 -12.42
N HIS A 176 -23.38 1.18 -11.31
CA HIS A 176 -24.03 2.13 -10.41
C HIS A 176 -23.56 3.59 -10.62
N ASP A 177 -22.84 3.86 -11.72
CA ASP A 177 -22.23 5.17 -12.03
C ASP A 177 -21.31 5.70 -10.92
N ILE A 178 -20.64 4.81 -10.18
CA ILE A 178 -19.68 5.18 -9.12
C ILE A 178 -18.27 5.22 -9.69
N VAL A 179 -17.51 6.27 -9.37
CA VAL A 179 -16.18 6.50 -9.95
C VAL A 179 -15.09 5.95 -9.03
N ALA A 180 -14.44 4.87 -9.46
CA ALA A 180 -13.18 4.42 -8.87
C ALA A 180 -12.03 5.26 -9.42
N GLY A 181 -11.47 6.12 -8.58
CA GLY A 181 -10.39 7.04 -8.94
C GLY A 181 -9.05 6.34 -9.11
N TYR A 182 -8.57 5.67 -8.07
CA TYR A 182 -7.30 4.96 -8.09
C TYR A 182 -7.45 3.57 -7.48
N VAL A 183 -6.66 2.64 -8.00
CA VAL A 183 -6.36 1.36 -7.36
C VAL A 183 -4.92 1.42 -6.88
N VAL A 184 -4.73 1.41 -5.56
CA VAL A 184 -3.41 1.48 -4.95
C VAL A 184 -2.95 0.09 -4.58
N VAL A 185 -1.77 -0.29 -5.05
CA VAL A 185 -1.14 -1.60 -4.80
C VAL A 185 0.25 -1.44 -4.21
N PRO A 186 0.75 -2.42 -3.44
CA PRO A 186 2.14 -2.45 -3.00
C PRO A 186 3.10 -2.34 -4.19
N ARG A 187 4.16 -1.54 -4.05
CA ARG A 187 5.09 -1.23 -5.15
C ARG A 187 5.76 -2.47 -5.74
N ASP A 188 6.11 -3.44 -4.90
CA ASP A 188 6.68 -4.74 -5.27
C ASP A 188 5.68 -5.64 -6.01
N LYS A 189 4.38 -5.40 -5.86
CA LYS A 189 3.29 -6.14 -6.51
C LYS A 189 2.73 -5.47 -7.76
N PHE A 190 3.23 -4.28 -8.13
CA PHE A 190 2.68 -3.50 -9.24
C PHE A 190 2.72 -4.27 -10.57
N ASP A 191 3.88 -4.82 -10.96
CA ASP A 191 4.02 -5.56 -12.23
C ASP A 191 3.20 -6.85 -12.25
N GLN A 192 3.14 -7.55 -11.11
CA GLN A 192 2.34 -8.76 -10.97
C GLN A 192 0.86 -8.43 -11.16
N MET A 193 0.37 -7.36 -10.52
CA MET A 193 -1.00 -6.90 -10.69
C MET A 193 -1.29 -6.49 -12.13
N ALA A 194 -0.39 -5.75 -12.78
CA ALA A 194 -0.52 -5.37 -14.18
C ALA A 194 -0.67 -6.60 -15.10
N GLY A 195 0.19 -7.62 -14.90
CA GLY A 195 0.11 -8.88 -15.65
C GLY A 195 -1.14 -9.71 -15.32
N ALA A 196 -1.67 -9.63 -14.10
CA ALA A 196 -2.92 -10.28 -13.75
C ALA A 196 -4.12 -9.57 -14.39
N LEU A 197 -4.13 -8.23 -14.41
CA LEU A 197 -5.16 -7.42 -15.06
C LEU A 197 -5.23 -7.66 -16.57
N SER A 198 -4.09 -7.91 -17.24
CA SER A 198 -4.09 -8.20 -18.67
C SER A 198 -4.83 -9.50 -19.02
N ARG A 199 -4.92 -10.48 -18.10
CA ARG A 199 -5.76 -11.69 -18.29
C ARG A 199 -7.26 -11.36 -18.36
N TYR A 200 -7.66 -10.22 -17.79
CA TYR A 200 -9.03 -9.71 -17.85
C TYR A 200 -9.25 -8.66 -18.95
N GLY A 201 -8.30 -8.54 -19.89
CA GLY A 201 -8.41 -7.63 -21.03
C GLY A 201 -8.06 -6.17 -20.72
N PHE A 202 -7.40 -5.90 -19.59
CA PHE A 202 -6.92 -4.57 -19.25
C PHE A 202 -5.47 -4.39 -19.68
N PHE A 203 -5.23 -3.49 -20.64
CA PHE A 203 -3.90 -3.25 -21.19
C PHE A 203 -3.50 -1.78 -21.02
N PRO A 204 -2.20 -1.49 -20.83
CA PRO A 204 -1.73 -0.13 -20.78
C PRO A 204 -1.79 0.54 -22.15
N GLY A 205 -1.92 1.87 -22.15
CA GLY A 205 -1.77 2.70 -23.34
C GLY A 205 -3.08 3.15 -24.00
N MET A 206 -2.97 4.23 -24.77
CA MET A 206 -4.08 4.97 -25.38
C MET A 206 -4.62 4.27 -26.63
N ARG A 207 -5.50 3.30 -26.45
CA ARG A 207 -6.55 3.02 -27.44
C ARG A 207 -7.88 3.28 -26.77
N VAL A 208 -8.18 4.56 -26.57
CA VAL A 208 -9.52 5.00 -26.16
C VAL A 208 -10.45 4.60 -27.29
N ALA A 209 -11.24 3.56 -27.06
CA ALA A 209 -12.31 3.22 -27.99
C ALA A 209 -13.31 4.39 -28.00
N GLN A 210 -13.95 4.67 -29.14
CA GLN A 210 -15.04 5.65 -29.14
C GLN A 210 -16.15 5.17 -28.20
N GLY A 211 -16.44 5.95 -27.15
CA GLY A 211 -17.52 5.67 -26.20
C GLY A 211 -17.05 5.48 -24.75
N ALA A 212 -17.96 5.00 -23.90
CA ALA A 212 -17.67 4.69 -22.50
C ALA A 212 -16.78 3.45 -22.41
N GLN A 213 -15.63 3.59 -21.75
CA GLN A 213 -14.66 2.53 -21.58
C GLN A 213 -14.28 2.38 -20.11
N LEU A 214 -14.29 1.14 -19.62
CA LEU A 214 -13.82 0.83 -18.27
C LEU A 214 -12.29 0.98 -18.22
N SER A 215 -11.79 1.70 -17.23
CA SER A 215 -10.36 1.91 -17.02
C SER A 215 -9.99 1.70 -15.56
N ILE A 216 -8.73 1.36 -15.34
CA ILE A 216 -8.13 1.16 -14.02
C ILE A 216 -6.91 2.05 -13.94
N HIS A 217 -6.97 3.03 -13.04
CA HIS A 217 -5.80 3.84 -12.71
C HIS A 217 -5.01 3.16 -11.60
N LEU A 218 -3.98 2.41 -11.96
CA LEU A 218 -3.17 1.65 -11.03
C LEU A 218 -2.01 2.52 -10.51
N ARG A 219 -1.84 2.61 -9.19
CA ARG A 219 -0.77 3.38 -8.54
C ARG A 219 -0.05 2.54 -7.49
N SER A 220 1.27 2.69 -7.41
CA SER A 220 2.06 2.02 -6.36
C SER A 220 2.03 2.77 -5.03
N TYR A 221 2.11 2.02 -3.93
CA TYR A 221 2.47 2.53 -2.61
C TYR A 221 3.74 1.83 -2.07
N PRO A 222 4.76 2.57 -1.59
CA PRO A 222 4.91 4.03 -1.70
C PRO A 222 4.86 4.53 -3.16
N ALA A 223 4.54 5.81 -3.34
CA ALA A 223 4.41 6.42 -4.66
C ALA A 223 5.70 6.26 -5.49
N GLY A 224 5.54 5.98 -6.78
CA GLY A 224 6.67 5.82 -7.69
C GLY A 224 6.30 5.25 -9.05
N ARG A 225 5.17 4.54 -9.15
CA ARG A 225 4.59 4.05 -10.40
C ARG A 225 3.12 4.38 -10.48
N ASP A 226 2.69 4.73 -11.68
CA ASP A 226 1.36 5.21 -11.97
C ASP A 226 1.10 4.92 -13.46
N GLU A 227 0.05 4.15 -13.74
CA GLU A 227 -0.31 3.76 -15.11
C GLU A 227 -1.81 3.50 -15.23
N ILE A 228 -2.39 3.88 -16.37
CA ILE A 228 -3.81 3.68 -16.67
C ILE A 228 -3.96 2.50 -17.63
N TYR A 229 -4.78 1.54 -17.23
CA TYR A 229 -5.12 0.35 -17.99
C TYR A 229 -6.54 0.47 -18.52
N PHE A 230 -6.72 0.21 -19.81
CA PHE A 230 -8.03 0.30 -20.45
C PHE A 230 -8.53 -1.09 -20.80
N PHE A 231 -9.81 -1.35 -20.53
CA PHE A 231 -10.46 -2.58 -20.97
C PHE A 231 -10.55 -2.60 -22.50
N GLN A 232 -10.01 -3.64 -23.12
CA GLN A 232 -10.10 -3.88 -24.55
C GLN A 232 -10.96 -5.13 -24.78
N LYS A 233 -12.11 -4.94 -25.42
CA LYS A 233 -12.94 -6.06 -25.89
C LYS A 233 -12.11 -6.82 -26.93
N GLY A 234 -11.83 -8.08 -26.61
CA GLY A 234 -10.71 -8.85 -27.18
C GLY A 234 -10.58 -8.86 -28.70
N TYR A 235 -9.33 -9.05 -29.09
CA TYR A 235 -8.95 -10.02 -30.12
C TYR A 235 -9.53 -11.40 -29.82
#